data_AF-A0A2V5RMP7-F1
#
_entry.id   AF-A0A2V5RMP7-F1
#
_cell.length_a   1.000
_cell.length_b   1.000
_cell.length_c   1.000
_cell.angle_alpha   90.00
_cell.angle_beta   90.00
_cell.angle_gamma   90.00
#
_symmetry.space_group_name_H-M   'P 1'
#
loop_
_entity.id
_entity.type
_entity.pdbx_description
1 polymer ?
#
loop_
_entity_poly.entity_id
_entity_poly.type
_entity_poly.pdbx_seq_one_letter_code
_entity_poly.pdbx_strand_id
1 'polypeptide(L)'
;MRRIFFVVLIVQISAFNGALIAGDEPKAEDELTTLKRDYADVLALHGTSKQEILAIAKILRAKPEVAIDQTAASGEYCFNSGHGTMVHFATQSELTQEDVVYEFDASGLIAAGLDPSRLQQLPERGQMTPGVWYFLPKGQPDPHHAHALANPTIAIAVNVK
;
A
#
# COMPACT_ATOMS: atom_id res chain seq x y z
N MET A 1 -50.28 63.82 9.19
CA MET A 1 -49.15 64.09 10.11
C MET A 1 -49.55 63.70 11.53
N ARG A 2 -49.05 62.57 12.06
CA ARG A 2 -48.99 62.32 13.50
C ARG A 2 -48.02 61.16 13.78
N ARG A 3 -46.86 61.52 14.30
CA ARG A 3 -45.84 60.61 14.85
C ARG A 3 -46.31 60.20 16.25
N ILE A 4 -46.22 58.93 16.61
CA ILE A 4 -46.38 58.45 17.99
C ILE A 4 -45.12 57.68 18.35
N PHE A 5 -44.42 58.18 19.36
CA PHE A 5 -43.26 57.55 19.97
C PHE A 5 -43.70 56.54 21.05
N PHE A 6 -43.06 55.37 21.02
CA PHE A 6 -42.59 54.51 22.12
C PHE A 6 -43.39 54.41 23.43
N VAL A 7 -43.75 53.18 23.83
CA VAL A 7 -43.35 52.58 25.13
C VAL A 7 -43.25 51.05 24.96
N VAL A 8 -42.15 50.48 25.46
CA VAL A 8 -41.80 49.06 25.55
C VAL A 8 -42.53 48.39 26.73
N LEU A 9 -43.06 47.18 26.56
CA LEU A 9 -43.30 46.26 27.69
C LEU A 9 -42.90 44.83 27.30
N ILE A 10 -41.87 44.33 27.97
CA ILE A 10 -41.37 42.96 27.92
C ILE A 10 -42.19 42.12 28.92
N VAL A 11 -42.76 41.00 28.47
CA VAL A 11 -43.12 39.87 29.35
C VAL A 11 -42.76 38.56 28.64
N GLN A 12 -41.86 37.80 29.28
CA GLN A 12 -41.44 36.46 28.90
C GLN A 12 -42.60 35.45 29.04
N ILE A 13 -42.74 34.53 28.08
CA ILE A 13 -43.29 33.20 28.33
C ILE A 13 -42.31 32.18 27.79
N SER A 14 -41.77 31.43 28.74
CA SER A 14 -40.80 30.35 28.58
C SER A 14 -41.41 29.11 27.92
N ALA A 15 -40.53 28.37 27.25
CA ALA A 15 -40.52 26.90 27.16
C ALA A 15 -41.77 26.21 26.59
N PHE A 16 -41.76 25.91 25.29
CA PHE A 16 -42.38 24.68 24.78
C PHE A 16 -41.55 24.12 23.62
N ASN A 17 -41.15 22.85 23.78
CA ASN A 17 -40.71 21.88 22.78
C ASN A 17 -39.26 21.94 22.29
N GLY A 18 -38.37 21.49 23.18
CA GLY A 18 -37.24 20.67 22.75
C GLY A 18 -37.70 19.28 22.29
N ALA A 19 -36.81 18.67 21.50
CA ALA A 19 -36.74 17.27 21.08
C ALA A 19 -37.66 16.83 19.93
N LEU A 20 -37.04 16.03 19.04
CA LEU A 20 -37.60 15.26 17.92
C LEU A 20 -37.85 16.17 16.69
N ILE A 21 -37.03 16.24 15.65
CA ILE A 21 -36.36 15.18 14.91
C ILE A 21 -35.11 15.83 14.29
N ALA A 22 -33.96 15.70 14.96
CA ALA A 22 -32.70 15.65 14.23
C ALA A 22 -32.61 14.19 13.79
N GLY A 23 -32.87 13.94 12.51
CA GLY A 23 -32.58 12.63 11.94
C GLY A 23 -31.11 12.34 12.23
N ASP A 24 -30.84 11.21 12.88
CA ASP A 24 -29.53 10.58 12.87
C ASP A 24 -29.15 10.39 11.40
N GLU A 25 -28.45 11.36 10.83
CA GLU A 25 -27.51 11.03 9.78
C GLU A 25 -26.56 10.01 10.40
N PRO A 26 -26.28 8.88 9.73
CA PRO A 26 -25.28 7.95 10.21
C PRO A 26 -24.00 8.77 10.34
N LYS A 27 -23.59 9.08 11.57
CA LYS A 27 -22.29 9.67 11.85
C LYS A 27 -21.30 8.82 11.07
N ALA A 28 -20.65 9.45 10.09
CA ALA A 28 -19.47 8.91 9.46
C ALA A 28 -18.67 8.21 10.55
N GLU A 29 -18.36 6.93 10.34
CA GLU A 29 -17.56 6.13 11.26
C GLU A 29 -16.45 7.03 11.82
N ASP A 30 -16.41 7.20 13.14
CA ASP A 30 -15.51 8.14 13.82
C ASP A 30 -14.12 8.04 13.19
N GLU A 31 -13.60 9.11 12.59
CA GLU A 31 -12.39 9.06 11.75
C GLU A 31 -11.20 8.42 12.49
N LEU A 32 -11.15 8.59 13.82
CA LEU A 32 -10.18 7.95 14.69
C LEU A 32 -10.36 6.43 14.76
N THR A 33 -11.60 5.94 14.78
CA THR A 33 -11.93 4.51 14.74
C THR A 33 -11.50 3.90 13.40
N THR A 34 -11.81 4.56 12.28
CA THR A 34 -11.35 4.14 10.94
C THR A 34 -9.83 4.11 10.87
N LEU A 35 -9.14 5.17 11.30
CA LEU A 35 -7.68 5.23 11.27
C LEU A 35 -7.04 4.16 12.16
N LYS A 36 -7.61 3.87 13.34
CA LYS A 36 -7.11 2.79 14.21
C LYS A 36 -7.28 1.42 13.58
N ARG A 37 -8.38 1.18 12.85
CA ARG A 37 -8.64 -0.06 12.13
C ARG A 37 -7.65 -0.23 10.97
N ASP A 38 -7.57 0.77 10.10
CA ASP A 38 -6.80 0.68 8.85
C ASP A 38 -5.28 0.62 9.12
N TYR A 39 -4.81 1.15 10.26
CA TYR A 39 -3.42 1.09 10.69
C TYR A 39 -3.19 0.13 11.86
N ALA A 40 -4.11 -0.80 12.16
CA ALA A 40 -4.04 -1.66 13.34
C ALA A 40 -2.69 -2.40 13.44
N ASP A 41 -2.22 -3.00 12.34
CA ASP A 41 -0.95 -3.72 12.30
C ASP A 41 0.24 -2.78 12.55
N VAL A 42 0.25 -1.60 11.94
CA VAL A 42 1.31 -0.58 12.14
C VAL A 42 1.32 -0.07 13.59
N LEU A 43 0.15 0.11 14.19
CA LEU A 43 -0.02 0.57 15.58
C LEU A 43 0.42 -0.50 16.59
N ALA A 44 0.29 -1.78 16.23
CA ALA A 44 0.77 -2.90 17.03
C ALA A 44 2.30 -3.08 17.00
N LEU A 45 3.01 -2.43 16.06
CA LEU A 45 4.48 -2.50 16.01
C LEU A 45 5.15 -1.70 17.15
N HIS A 46 6.29 -2.21 17.62
CA HIS A 46 7.08 -1.61 18.68
C HIS A 46 8.58 -1.69 18.36
N GLY A 47 9.40 -0.86 19.02
CA GLY A 47 10.86 -0.91 18.85
C GLY A 47 11.30 -0.75 17.39
N THR A 48 12.21 -1.61 16.94
CA THR A 48 12.85 -1.54 15.61
C THR A 48 11.86 -1.68 14.45
N SER A 49 10.91 -2.62 14.51
CA SER A 49 9.95 -2.84 13.41
C SER A 49 9.08 -1.62 13.15
N LYS A 50 8.67 -0.92 14.22
CA LYS A 50 7.98 0.37 14.09
C LYS A 50 8.87 1.42 13.41
N GLN A 51 10.13 1.53 13.81
CA GLN A 51 11.04 2.52 13.22
C GLN A 51 11.30 2.26 11.74
N GLU A 52 11.38 0.98 11.35
CA GLU A 52 11.54 0.58 9.95
C GLU A 52 10.34 0.96 9.09
N ILE A 53 9.11 0.61 9.50
CA ILE A 53 7.90 1.02 8.77
C ILE A 53 7.78 2.54 8.68
N LEU A 54 8.14 3.28 9.75
CA LEU A 54 8.15 4.74 9.70
C LEU A 54 9.21 5.32 8.75
N ALA A 55 10.35 4.64 8.57
CA ALA A 55 11.35 5.05 7.59
C ALA A 55 10.84 4.84 6.17
N ILE A 56 10.21 3.69 5.88
CA ILE A 56 9.57 3.40 4.59
C ILE A 56 8.48 4.44 4.29
N ALA A 57 7.61 4.73 5.26
CA ALA A 57 6.55 5.74 5.10
C ALA A 57 7.11 7.14 4.75
N LYS A 58 8.25 7.53 5.34
CA LYS A 58 8.92 8.81 4.99
C LYS A 58 9.42 8.82 3.55
N ILE A 59 9.96 7.70 3.06
CA ILE A 59 10.40 7.56 1.66
C ILE A 59 9.20 7.68 0.73
N LEU A 60 8.14 6.91 0.97
CA LEU A 60 6.92 6.93 0.16
C LEU A 60 6.26 8.30 0.12
N ARG A 61 6.23 9.02 1.26
CA ARG A 61 5.73 10.40 1.31
C ARG A 61 6.58 11.36 0.48
N ALA A 62 7.91 11.16 0.44
CA ALA A 62 8.82 12.02 -0.29
C ALA A 62 8.85 11.72 -1.80
N LYS A 63 8.60 10.46 -2.19
CA LYS A 63 8.63 9.96 -3.57
C LYS A 63 7.49 8.95 -3.80
N PRO A 64 6.23 9.40 -3.88
CA PRO A 64 5.08 8.49 -4.01
C PRO A 64 5.12 7.64 -5.28
N GLU A 65 5.79 8.10 -6.34
CA GLU A 65 5.91 7.41 -7.62
C GLU A 65 6.66 6.07 -7.57
N VAL A 66 7.37 5.78 -6.47
CA VAL A 66 8.03 4.48 -6.27
C VAL A 66 7.06 3.39 -5.81
N ALA A 67 5.86 3.76 -5.35
CA ALA A 67 4.80 2.82 -5.04
C ALA A 67 3.93 2.61 -6.29
N ILE A 68 3.86 1.36 -6.75
CA ILE A 68 3.08 0.97 -7.92
C ILE A 68 2.01 -0.01 -7.45
N ASP A 69 0.76 0.32 -7.74
CA ASP A 69 -0.37 -0.57 -7.54
C ASP A 69 -0.40 -1.61 -8.66
N GLN A 70 -0.09 -2.85 -8.31
CA GLN A 70 -0.20 -4.01 -9.21
C GLN A 70 -1.32 -4.94 -8.77
N THR A 71 -2.20 -4.52 -7.87
CA THR A 71 -3.17 -5.43 -7.23
C THR A 71 -4.14 -6.06 -8.22
N ALA A 72 -4.51 -5.35 -9.28
CA ALA A 72 -5.36 -5.89 -10.34
C ALA A 72 -4.67 -6.95 -11.22
N ALA A 73 -3.36 -6.85 -11.42
CA ALA A 73 -2.58 -7.75 -12.26
C ALA A 73 -1.95 -8.89 -11.44
N SER A 74 -1.23 -8.50 -10.38
CA SER A 74 -0.44 -9.38 -9.54
C SER A 74 -0.98 -9.59 -8.11
N GLY A 75 -1.99 -8.85 -7.66
CA GLY A 75 -2.43 -8.94 -6.26
C GLY A 75 -1.39 -8.43 -5.26
N GLU A 76 -0.46 -7.59 -5.71
CA GLU A 76 0.65 -7.08 -4.91
C GLU A 76 0.76 -5.55 -5.01
N TYR A 77 1.47 -4.97 -4.04
CA TYR A 77 2.05 -3.65 -4.17
C TYR A 77 3.53 -3.77 -4.52
N CYS A 78 4.00 -2.99 -5.48
CA CYS A 78 5.41 -2.92 -5.85
C CYS A 78 6.06 -1.65 -5.28
N PHE A 79 7.19 -1.83 -4.62
CA PHE A 79 8.11 -0.77 -4.22
C PHE A 79 9.31 -0.75 -5.20
N ASN A 80 9.24 0.12 -6.20
CA ASN A 80 10.31 0.32 -7.17
C ASN A 80 11.30 1.36 -6.66
N SER A 81 12.30 0.90 -5.91
CA SER A 81 13.34 1.75 -5.33
C SER A 81 14.24 2.46 -6.36
N GLY A 82 14.07 2.16 -7.65
CA GLY A 82 14.94 2.60 -8.72
C GLY A 82 16.12 1.63 -8.92
N HIS A 83 16.99 1.95 -9.88
CA HIS A 83 18.20 1.17 -10.18
C HIS A 83 17.95 -0.31 -10.53
N GLY A 84 16.77 -0.62 -11.07
CA GLY A 84 16.41 -1.98 -11.45
C GLY A 84 16.19 -2.92 -10.25
N THR A 85 15.86 -2.36 -9.08
CA THR A 85 15.48 -3.16 -7.89
C THR A 85 14.04 -2.87 -7.50
N MET A 86 13.24 -3.93 -7.43
CA MET A 86 11.83 -3.88 -7.09
C MET A 86 11.56 -4.89 -5.97
N VAL A 87 10.62 -4.53 -5.10
CA VAL A 87 10.13 -5.42 -4.04
C VAL A 87 8.62 -5.46 -4.12
N HIS A 88 8.06 -6.65 -4.20
CA HIS A 88 6.63 -6.88 -4.26
C HIS A 88 6.15 -7.38 -2.90
N PHE A 89 5.03 -6.86 -2.44
CA PHE A 89 4.37 -7.28 -1.21
C PHE A 89 2.98 -7.79 -1.55
N ALA A 90 2.70 -9.04 -1.21
CA ALA A 90 1.38 -9.62 -1.39
C ALA A 90 0.32 -8.86 -0.56
N THR A 91 -0.82 -8.54 -1.18
CA THR A 91 -1.96 -7.94 -0.46
C THR A 91 -2.64 -8.91 0.49
N GLN A 92 -2.54 -10.21 0.20
CA GLN A 92 -3.11 -11.32 0.95
C GLN A 92 -2.02 -12.34 1.22
N SER A 93 -1.02 -11.94 2.02
CA SER A 93 0.13 -12.79 2.37
C SER A 93 -0.31 -14.18 2.84
N GLU A 94 -1.37 -14.29 3.63
CA GLU A 94 -1.96 -15.53 4.13
C GLU A 94 -2.38 -16.54 3.05
N LEU A 95 -2.60 -16.10 1.81
CA LEU A 95 -3.03 -16.94 0.68
C LEU A 95 -1.91 -17.33 -0.28
N THR A 96 -0.68 -16.88 -0.05
CA THR A 96 0.47 -17.17 -0.91
C THR A 96 1.67 -17.70 -0.12
N GLN A 97 2.67 -18.24 -0.82
CA GLN A 97 4.01 -18.50 -0.27
C GLN A 97 5.01 -17.40 -0.70
N GLU A 98 4.59 -16.50 -1.58
CA GLU A 98 5.34 -15.37 -2.12
C GLU A 98 4.94 -14.10 -1.38
N ASP A 99 5.15 -14.05 -0.06
CA ASP A 99 4.75 -12.88 0.74
C ASP A 99 5.51 -11.63 0.31
N VAL A 100 6.80 -11.83 0.00
CA VAL A 100 7.68 -10.82 -0.56
C VAL A 100 8.41 -11.42 -1.76
N VAL A 101 8.38 -10.74 -2.91
CA VAL A 101 9.23 -11.08 -4.06
C VAL A 101 10.22 -9.95 -4.29
N TYR A 102 11.50 -10.29 -4.34
CA TYR A 102 12.56 -9.36 -4.72
C TYR A 102 12.94 -9.60 -6.17
N GLU A 103 13.05 -8.52 -6.93
CA GLU A 103 13.51 -8.54 -8.32
C GLU A 103 14.70 -7.59 -8.49
N PHE A 104 15.73 -8.07 -9.19
CA PHE A 104 16.97 -7.34 -9.40
C PHE A 104 17.42 -7.42 -10.86
N ASP A 105 17.89 -6.29 -11.38
CA ASP A 105 18.59 -6.22 -12.65
C ASP A 105 19.87 -7.07 -12.64
N ALA A 106 19.88 -8.09 -13.49
CA ALA A 106 20.98 -9.04 -13.64
C ALA A 106 22.10 -8.55 -14.57
N SER A 107 21.95 -7.38 -15.20
CA SER A 107 22.91 -6.85 -16.18
C SER A 107 24.33 -6.75 -15.62
N GLY A 108 24.48 -6.30 -14.37
CA GLY A 108 25.77 -6.20 -13.71
C GLY A 108 26.43 -7.56 -13.47
N LEU A 109 25.63 -8.59 -13.13
CA LEU A 109 26.12 -9.96 -12.93
C LEU A 109 26.61 -10.55 -14.26
N ILE A 110 25.84 -10.35 -15.33
CA ILE A 110 26.20 -10.80 -16.68
C ILE A 110 27.49 -10.12 -17.15
N ALA A 111 27.60 -8.81 -16.95
CA ALA A 111 28.81 -8.06 -17.28
C ALA A 111 30.05 -8.55 -16.50
N ALA A 112 29.86 -9.08 -15.28
CA ALA A 112 30.90 -9.70 -14.47
C ALA A 112 31.23 -11.15 -14.88
N GLY A 113 30.60 -11.69 -15.93
CA GLY A 113 30.85 -13.04 -16.46
C GLY A 113 30.03 -14.14 -15.79
N LEU A 114 29.03 -13.80 -14.97
CA LEU A 114 28.06 -14.78 -14.48
C LEU A 114 27.03 -15.10 -15.56
N ASP A 115 26.49 -16.31 -15.50
CA ASP A 115 25.45 -16.78 -16.42
C ASP A 115 24.16 -17.11 -15.65
N PRO A 116 23.25 -16.13 -15.49
CA PRO A 116 21.97 -16.34 -14.81
C PRO A 116 21.03 -17.30 -15.54
N SER A 117 21.27 -17.63 -16.82
CA SER A 117 20.44 -18.60 -17.55
C SER A 117 20.52 -20.02 -16.98
N ARG A 118 21.49 -20.26 -16.08
CA ARG A 118 21.63 -21.49 -15.31
C ARG A 118 20.65 -21.59 -14.13
N LEU A 119 20.00 -20.49 -13.76
CA LEU A 119 18.92 -20.50 -12.77
C LEU A 119 17.63 -21.05 -13.39
N GLN A 120 16.63 -21.31 -12.54
CA GLN A 120 15.30 -21.67 -13.03
C GLN A 120 14.66 -20.48 -13.75
N GLN A 121 13.86 -20.72 -14.78
CA GLN A 121 13.08 -19.64 -15.40
C GLN A 121 12.04 -19.13 -14.42
N LEU A 122 11.85 -17.81 -14.38
CA LEU A 122 10.81 -17.17 -13.56
C LEU A 122 9.44 -17.76 -13.93
N PRO A 123 8.78 -18.49 -12.99
CA PRO A 123 7.48 -19.07 -13.26
C PRO A 123 6.38 -18.02 -13.12
N GLU A 124 5.14 -18.43 -13.39
CA GLU A 124 3.96 -17.63 -13.06
C GLU A 124 3.85 -17.39 -11.55
N ARG A 125 3.16 -16.31 -11.18
CA ARG A 125 2.93 -15.94 -9.78
C ARG A 125 2.30 -17.09 -8.99
N GLY A 126 2.71 -17.23 -7.74
CA GLY A 126 2.28 -18.28 -6.82
C GLY A 126 2.93 -19.64 -7.07
N GLN A 127 3.85 -19.73 -8.03
CA GLN A 127 4.58 -20.96 -8.38
C GLN A 127 6.08 -20.87 -8.08
N MET A 128 6.57 -19.73 -7.58
CA MET A 128 7.92 -19.63 -7.06
C MET A 128 8.02 -20.46 -5.77
N THR A 129 9.13 -21.17 -5.63
CA THR A 129 9.50 -21.80 -4.36
C THR A 129 10.31 -20.78 -3.54
N PRO A 130 9.90 -20.46 -2.31
CA PRO A 130 10.64 -19.53 -1.47
C PRO A 130 12.12 -19.94 -1.29
N GLY A 131 13.02 -18.97 -1.37
CA GLY A 131 14.47 -19.21 -1.28
C GLY A 131 15.15 -19.68 -2.57
N VAL A 132 14.40 -20.00 -3.62
CA VAL A 132 14.95 -20.36 -4.93
C VAL A 132 15.13 -19.11 -5.79
N TRP A 133 16.27 -19.02 -6.47
CA TRP A 133 16.57 -17.97 -7.42
C TRP A 133 16.08 -18.34 -8.82
N TYR A 134 15.38 -17.38 -9.43
CA TYR A 134 14.83 -17.48 -10.77
C TYR A 134 15.43 -16.41 -11.68
N PHE A 135 15.35 -16.63 -12.99
CA PHE A 135 15.84 -15.72 -14.02
C PHE A 135 14.78 -15.46 -15.08
N LEU A 136 14.62 -14.19 -15.43
CA LEU A 136 13.86 -13.70 -16.57
C LEU A 136 14.84 -13.08 -17.59
N PRO A 137 14.99 -13.68 -18.78
CA PRO A 137 15.81 -13.10 -19.83
C PRO A 137 15.27 -11.77 -20.33
N LYS A 138 16.19 -10.88 -20.77
CA LYS A 138 15.83 -9.58 -21.34
C LYS A 138 14.82 -9.73 -22.49
N GLY A 139 13.77 -8.91 -22.47
CA GLY A 139 12.79 -8.83 -23.54
C GLY A 139 11.76 -9.96 -23.54
N GLN A 140 11.83 -10.91 -22.60
CA GLN A 140 10.74 -11.85 -22.39
C GLN A 140 9.61 -11.17 -21.58
N PRO A 141 8.33 -11.53 -21.85
CA PRO A 141 7.24 -11.11 -21.01
C PRO A 141 7.47 -11.55 -19.57
N ASP A 142 7.35 -10.60 -18.65
CA ASP A 142 7.39 -10.89 -17.24
C ASP A 142 6.05 -11.48 -16.80
N PRO A 143 6.03 -12.69 -16.22
CA PRO A 143 4.81 -13.32 -15.75
C PRO A 143 4.11 -12.56 -14.62
N HIS A 144 4.83 -11.73 -13.84
CA HIS A 144 4.26 -10.95 -12.74
C HIS A 144 3.73 -9.59 -13.21
N HIS A 145 4.34 -9.02 -14.25
CA HIS A 145 4.02 -7.68 -14.74
C HIS A 145 3.20 -7.65 -16.03
N ALA A 146 3.02 -8.79 -16.70
CA ALA A 146 2.34 -8.96 -17.99
C ALA A 146 2.91 -8.10 -19.15
N HIS A 147 4.15 -7.61 -19.00
CA HIS A 147 4.90 -6.92 -20.03
C HIS A 147 6.39 -7.25 -19.92
N ALA A 148 7.19 -7.00 -20.96
CA ALA A 148 8.61 -7.29 -20.90
C ALA A 148 9.37 -6.26 -20.06
N LEU A 149 10.22 -6.72 -19.15
CA LEU A 149 11.15 -5.85 -18.44
C LEU A 149 12.26 -5.35 -19.39
N ALA A 150 12.72 -4.12 -19.14
CA ALA A 150 13.76 -3.48 -19.96
C ALA A 150 15.12 -4.19 -19.89
N ASN A 151 15.38 -4.84 -18.76
CA ASN A 151 16.65 -5.48 -18.42
C ASN A 151 16.41 -6.97 -18.08
N PRO A 152 17.43 -7.83 -18.18
CA PRO A 152 17.35 -9.18 -17.63
C PRO A 152 17.22 -9.11 -16.11
N THR A 153 16.39 -9.96 -15.51
CA THR A 153 16.04 -9.90 -14.09
C THR A 153 16.29 -11.22 -13.41
N ILE A 154 16.80 -11.19 -12.18
CA ILE A 154 16.73 -12.32 -11.26
C ILE A 154 15.72 -12.04 -10.16
N ALA A 155 15.01 -13.07 -9.72
CA ALA A 155 13.99 -12.93 -8.69
C ALA A 155 14.10 -14.02 -7.63
N ILE A 156 13.65 -13.70 -6.42
CA ILE A 156 13.53 -14.63 -5.29
C ILE A 156 12.30 -14.29 -4.47
N ALA A 157 11.53 -15.32 -4.12
CA ALA A 157 10.40 -15.20 -3.21
C ALA A 157 10.84 -15.51 -1.77
N VAL A 158 10.21 -14.83 -0.81
CA VAL A 158 10.36 -15.04 0.63
C VAL A 158 8.99 -15.29 1.23
N ASN A 159 8.88 -16.39 1.98
CA ASN A 159 7.77 -16.65 2.88
C ASN A 159 8.19 -16.23 4.29
N VAL A 160 7.42 -15.34 4.92
CA VAL A 160 7.71 -14.79 6.25
C VAL A 160 6.93 -15.48 7.38
N LYS A 161 6.16 -16.52 7.06
CA LYS A 161 5.44 -17.37 8.02
C LYS A 161 6.27 -18.55 8.52
#